data_AF-A0A1F9QHG1-F1
#
_entry.id   AF-A0A1F9QHG1-F1
#
_cell.length_a   1.000
_cell.length_b   1.000
_cell.length_c   1.000
_cell.angle_alpha   90.00
_cell.angle_beta   90.00
_cell.angle_gamma   90.00
#
_symmetry.space_group_name_H-M   'P 1'
#
loop_
_entity.id
_entity.type
_entity.pdbx_description
1 polymer ?
#
loop_
_entity_poly.entity_id
_entity_poly.type
_entity_poly.pdbx_seq_one_letter_code
_entity_poly.pdbx_strand_id
1 'polypeptide(L)'
;MSDKTNLILSTDKVYLLPRNPSAFFICWTWGRSRAEAFEAREYESEILVRLSVCEDKAVSGEASVRWDSGKLYMKPPAEGRTCSVSVYGRRKDGAQEKLLESNSVAAPVPAPAPETSSGYSSAEFFRKEPV
;
A
#
# COMPACT_ATOMS: atom_id res chain seq x y z
N MET A 1 5.33 35.66 -24.16
CA MET A 1 5.75 34.24 -24.20
C MET A 1 5.50 33.67 -22.82
N SER A 2 4.36 33.02 -22.63
CA SER A 2 3.97 32.48 -21.33
C SER A 2 4.34 31.01 -21.30
N ASP A 3 5.33 30.67 -20.47
CA ASP A 3 5.66 29.32 -20.04
C ASP A 3 4.44 28.70 -19.34
N LYS A 4 3.54 28.13 -20.13
CA LYS A 4 2.61 27.10 -19.65
C LYS A 4 3.39 25.80 -19.60
N THR A 5 4.23 25.67 -18.58
CA THR A 5 4.84 24.39 -18.22
C THR A 5 3.70 23.42 -17.99
N ASN A 6 3.48 22.53 -18.96
CA ASN A 6 2.59 21.40 -18.81
C ASN A 6 3.07 20.63 -17.59
N LEU A 7 2.42 20.85 -16.45
CA LEU A 7 2.43 19.93 -15.33
C LEU A 7 1.77 18.65 -15.84
N ILE A 8 2.52 17.85 -16.60
CA ILE A 8 2.17 16.46 -16.83
C ILE A 8 2.30 15.84 -15.45
N LEU A 9 1.18 15.84 -14.72
CA LEU A 9 1.03 15.09 -13.49
C LEU A 9 1.50 13.68 -13.83
N SER A 10 2.61 13.26 -13.22
CA SER A 10 3.10 11.91 -13.40
C SER A 10 1.93 10.96 -13.14
N THR A 11 1.62 10.13 -14.13
CA THR A 11 0.57 9.11 -14.01
C THR A 11 1.04 7.94 -13.16
N ASP A 12 2.32 7.92 -12.77
CA ASP A 12 2.88 6.95 -11.85
C ASP A 12 2.22 7.13 -10.48
N LYS A 13 1.68 6.05 -9.92
CA LYS A 13 1.01 6.08 -8.61
C LYS A 13 1.30 4.81 -7.84
N VAL A 14 1.36 4.92 -6.52
CA VAL A 14 1.36 3.78 -5.61
C VAL A 14 0.28 3.98 -4.55
N TYR A 15 -0.40 2.89 -4.23
CA TYR A 15 -1.46 2.85 -3.25
C TYR A 15 -1.13 1.81 -2.19
N LEU A 16 -1.39 2.19 -0.95
CA LEU A 16 -1.35 1.32 0.21
C LEU A 16 -2.79 1.17 0.71
N LEU A 17 -3.29 -0.05 0.75
CA LEU A 17 -4.66 -0.33 1.18
C LEU A 17 -4.64 -1.37 2.31
N PRO A 18 -5.29 -1.10 3.46
CA PRO A 18 -5.35 -2.04 4.55
C PRO A 18 -6.32 -3.17 4.17
N ARG A 19 -5.85 -4.41 4.25
CA ARG A 19 -6.68 -5.61 4.08
C ARG A 19 -6.86 -6.26 5.46
N ASN A 20 -7.98 -5.96 6.09
CA ASN A 20 -8.33 -6.43 7.43
C ASN A 20 -8.28 -7.99 7.50
N PRO A 21 -7.65 -8.61 8.53
CA PRO A 21 -6.74 -8.04 9.54
C PRO A 21 -5.25 -8.28 9.26
N SER A 22 -4.89 -9.04 8.23
CA SER A 22 -3.59 -9.72 8.19
C SER A 22 -2.55 -9.14 7.23
N ALA A 23 -2.91 -8.19 6.36
CA ALA A 23 -2.00 -7.70 5.33
C ALA A 23 -2.30 -6.27 4.88
N PHE A 24 -1.27 -5.62 4.35
CA PHE A 24 -1.42 -4.52 3.42
C PHE A 24 -1.47 -5.06 1.99
N PHE A 25 -2.39 -4.52 1.21
CA PHE A 25 -2.35 -4.62 -0.24
C PHE A 25 -1.66 -3.38 -0.79
N ILE A 26 -0.59 -3.60 -1.55
CA ILE A 26 0.19 -2.56 -2.20
C ILE A 26 0.00 -2.74 -3.70
N CYS A 27 -0.35 -1.67 -4.40
CA CYS A 27 -0.40 -1.69 -5.86
C CYS A 27 0.15 -0.41 -6.45
N TRP A 28 0.66 -0.49 -7.67
CA TRP A 28 1.22 0.64 -8.38
C TRP A 28 0.86 0.60 -9.85
N THR A 29 0.89 1.78 -10.46
CA THR A 29 0.73 1.98 -11.89
C THR A 29 1.89 2.80 -12.39
N TRP A 30 2.39 2.43 -13.57
CA TRP A 30 3.41 3.19 -14.27
C TRP A 30 2.78 3.94 -15.42
N GLY A 31 3.15 5.21 -15.57
CA GLY A 31 2.99 5.96 -16.78
C GLY A 31 3.89 5.42 -17.89
N ARG A 32 3.52 5.78 -19.11
CA ARG A 32 4.20 5.32 -20.32
C ARG A 32 5.71 5.56 -20.27
N SER A 33 6.14 6.77 -19.94
CA SER A 33 7.57 7.12 -19.89
C SER A 33 8.35 6.30 -18.87
N ARG A 34 7.74 5.94 -17.74
CA ARG A 34 8.39 5.12 -16.73
C ARG A 34 8.48 3.65 -17.16
N ALA A 35 7.42 3.12 -17.75
CA ALA A 35 7.43 1.78 -18.33
C ALA A 35 8.50 1.66 -19.44
N GLU A 36 8.58 2.64 -20.34
CA GLU A 36 9.61 2.71 -21.38
C GLU A 36 11.03 2.73 -20.78
N ALA A 37 11.26 3.42 -19.66
CA ALA A 37 12.56 3.42 -18.98
C ALA A 37 12.94 2.03 -18.40
N PHE A 38 11.97 1.29 -17.86
CA PHE A 38 12.20 -0.11 -17.43
C PHE A 38 12.46 -1.03 -18.63
N GLU A 39 11.71 -0.88 -19.71
CA GLU A 39 11.89 -1.67 -20.94
C GLU A 39 13.23 -1.39 -21.63
N ALA A 40 13.67 -0.13 -21.64
CA ALA A 40 14.99 0.32 -22.11
C ALA A 40 16.14 -0.10 -21.18
N ARG A 41 15.84 -0.76 -20.05
CA ARG A 41 16.80 -1.19 -19.02
C ARG A 41 17.60 -0.01 -18.45
N GLU A 42 16.99 1.14 -18.27
CA GLU A 42 17.58 2.23 -17.47
C GLU A 42 17.58 1.86 -15.98
N TYR A 43 16.54 1.13 -15.58
CA TYR A 43 16.42 0.47 -14.29
C TYR A 43 16.55 -1.05 -14.42
N GLU A 44 16.91 -1.70 -13.31
CA GLU A 44 16.85 -3.14 -13.15
C GLU A 44 15.41 -3.66 -13.31
N SER A 45 15.28 -4.94 -13.66
CA SER A 45 13.97 -5.58 -13.85
C SER A 45 13.16 -5.78 -12.56
N GLU A 46 13.80 -5.59 -11.41
CA GLU A 46 13.16 -5.64 -10.10
C GLU A 46 13.15 -4.26 -9.44
N ILE A 47 12.01 -3.96 -8.82
CA ILE A 47 11.82 -2.82 -7.93
C ILE A 47 11.87 -3.29 -6.49
N LEU A 48 12.25 -2.37 -5.61
CA LEU A 48 12.24 -2.59 -4.17
C LEU A 48 11.02 -1.89 -3.57
N VAL A 49 10.14 -2.65 -2.94
CA VAL A 49 8.97 -2.14 -2.23
C VAL A 49 9.27 -2.15 -0.74
N ARG A 50 9.24 -0.97 -0.12
CA ARG A 50 9.57 -0.78 1.30
C ARG A 50 8.38 -0.23 2.06
N LEU A 51 7.96 -0.96 3.09
CA LEU A 51 6.95 -0.53 4.05
C LEU A 51 7.64 0.10 5.25
N SER A 52 7.26 1.34 5.59
CA SER A 52 7.83 2.09 6.70
C SER A 52 6.75 2.58 7.65
N VAL A 53 7.05 2.60 8.94
CA VAL A 53 6.22 3.27 9.96
C VAL A 53 6.43 4.77 9.84
N CYS A 54 5.37 5.57 9.79
CA CYS A 54 5.46 7.01 9.53
C CYS A 54 6.08 7.80 10.69
N GLU A 55 5.93 7.33 11.93
CA GLU A 55 6.37 8.03 13.15
C GLU A 55 7.89 8.12 13.25
N ASP A 56 8.59 7.02 13.01
CA ASP A 56 10.04 6.88 13.17
C ASP A 56 10.77 6.60 11.84
N LYS A 57 10.03 6.47 10.74
CA LYS A 57 10.52 6.03 9.42
C LYS A 57 11.20 4.66 9.47
N ALA A 58 10.96 3.86 10.51
CA ALA A 58 11.53 2.54 10.64
C ALA A 58 10.98 1.63 9.53
N VAL A 59 11.87 0.85 8.92
CA VAL A 59 11.50 -0.13 7.90
C VAL A 59 10.84 -1.31 8.58
N SER A 60 9.55 -1.49 8.31
CA SER A 60 8.77 -2.63 8.80
C SER A 60 8.97 -3.87 7.95
N GLY A 61 9.24 -3.69 6.66
CA GLY A 61 9.38 -4.78 5.71
C GLY A 61 9.84 -4.27 4.36
N GLU A 62 10.46 -5.16 3.60
CA GLU A 62 10.96 -4.87 2.28
C GLU A 62 10.84 -6.11 1.39
N ALA A 63 10.56 -5.91 0.10
CA ALA A 63 10.49 -6.99 -0.87
C ALA A 63 10.97 -6.52 -2.25
N SER A 64 11.77 -7.36 -2.92
CA SER A 64 12.09 -7.20 -4.33
C SER A 64 11.04 -7.92 -5.18
N VAL A 65 10.49 -7.24 -6.17
CA VAL A 65 9.48 -7.80 -7.08
C VAL A 65 9.71 -7.27 -8.49
N ARG A 66 9.24 -8.00 -9.51
CA ARG A 66 9.28 -7.48 -10.88
C ARG A 66 8.49 -6.17 -10.99
N TRP A 67 9.06 -5.22 -11.73
CA TRP A 67 8.47 -3.88 -11.91
C TRP A 67 7.05 -3.94 -12.51
N ASP A 68 6.77 -4.95 -13.33
CA ASP A 68 5.53 -5.18 -14.06
C ASP A 68 4.47 -5.99 -13.29
N SER A 69 4.76 -6.44 -12.06
CA SER A 69 3.80 -7.24 -11.28
C SER A 69 2.58 -6.44 -10.79
N GLY A 70 2.70 -5.11 -10.70
CA GLY A 70 1.63 -4.15 -10.39
C GLY A 70 1.08 -4.23 -8.96
N LYS A 71 1.45 -5.24 -8.17
CA LYS A 71 0.94 -5.44 -6.81
C LYS A 71 1.81 -6.34 -5.95
N LEU A 72 1.69 -6.19 -4.64
CA LEU A 72 2.31 -7.02 -3.60
C LEU A 72 1.44 -7.03 -2.34
N TYR A 73 1.57 -8.08 -1.54
CA TYR A 73 1.04 -8.13 -0.17
C TYR A 73 2.18 -8.13 0.83
N MET A 74 2.08 -7.32 1.88
CA MET A 74 3.06 -7.26 2.96
C MET A 74 2.37 -7.35 4.32
N LYS A 75 3.06 -7.93 5.30
CA LYS A 75 2.58 -7.98 6.68
C LYS A 75 2.72 -6.58 7.33
N PRO A 76 1.74 -6.13 8.12
CA PRO A 76 1.84 -4.87 8.86
C PRO A 76 2.85 -4.98 10.03
N PRO A 77 3.53 -3.87 10.44
CA PRO A 77 4.58 -3.86 11.47
C PRO A 77 4.13 -4.27 12.88
N ALA A 78 2.93 -3.88 13.29
CA ALA A 78 2.25 -4.19 14.53
C ALA A 78 0.90 -3.43 14.49
N GLU A 79 -0.03 -3.77 15.38
CA GLU A 79 -1.36 -3.15 15.41
C GLU A 79 -1.28 -1.63 15.69
N GLY A 80 -2.13 -0.86 15.01
CA GLY A 80 -2.38 0.55 15.30
C GLY A 80 -1.35 1.56 14.77
N ARG A 81 -0.23 1.13 14.17
CA ARG A 81 0.77 2.06 13.61
C ARG A 81 0.39 2.59 12.23
N THR A 82 0.70 3.85 11.98
CA THR A 82 0.53 4.44 10.64
C THR A 82 1.74 4.09 9.76
N CYS A 83 1.48 3.59 8.55
CA CYS A 83 2.51 3.15 7.61
C CYS A 83 2.41 3.89 6.27
N SER A 84 3.52 4.00 5.56
CA SER A 84 3.57 4.39 4.15
C SER A 84 4.42 3.38 3.37
N VAL A 85 4.22 3.32 2.06
CA VAL A 85 5.06 2.50 1.17
C VAL A 85 5.83 3.39 0.21
N SER A 86 7.10 3.05 0.01
CA SER A 86 7.96 3.63 -1.02
C SER A 86 8.39 2.56 -2.01
N VAL A 87 8.41 2.90 -3.29
CA VAL A 87 8.90 2.04 -4.38
C VAL A 87 10.18 2.63 -4.93
N TYR A 88 11.23 1.81 -4.99
CA TYR A 88 12.54 2.20 -5.50
C TYR A 88 12.89 1.41 -6.75
N GLY A 89 13.47 2.09 -7.72
CA GLY A 89 14.19 1.47 -8.83
C GLY A 89 15.68 1.44 -8.53
N ARG A 90 16.37 0.39 -8.99
CA ARG A 90 17.84 0.36 -9.00
C ARG A 90 18.32 0.67 -10.41
N ARG A 91 19.23 1.64 -10.55
CA ARG A 91 19.91 1.94 -11.82
C ARG A 91 21.07 0.97 -12.04
N LYS A 92 21.57 0.89 -13.27
CA LYS A 92 22.69 0.00 -13.65
C LYS A 92 24.00 0.27 -12.87
N ASP A 93 24.19 1.48 -12.40
CA ASP A 93 25.33 1.87 -11.54
C ASP A 93 25.16 1.39 -10.07
N GLY A 94 24.06 0.70 -9.75
CA GLY A 94 23.72 0.23 -8.42
C GLY A 94 23.01 1.27 -7.56
N ALA A 95 22.85 2.51 -8.03
CA ALA A 95 22.17 3.55 -7.27
C ALA A 95 20.67 3.23 -7.12
N GLN A 96 20.15 3.40 -5.90
CA GLN A 96 18.72 3.28 -5.62
C GLN A 96 18.05 4.66 -5.67
N GLU A 97 16.97 4.75 -6.43
CA GLU A 97 16.18 5.98 -6.60
C GLU A 97 14.75 5.70 -6.14
N LYS A 98 14.20 6.58 -5.28
CA LYS A 98 12.78 6.50 -4.89
C LYS A 98 11.93 7.01 -6.05
N LEU A 99 11.09 6.14 -6.59
CA LEU A 99 10.23 6.45 -7.74
C LEU A 99 8.82 6.86 -7.31
N LEU A 100 8.27 6.18 -6.29
CA LEU A 100 6.91 6.41 -5.80
C LEU A 100 6.86 6.35 -4.29
N GLU A 101 5.88 7.05 -3.72
CA GLU A 101 5.53 7.02 -2.30
C GLU A 101 4.01 7.16 -2.15
N SER A 102 3.42 6.37 -1.26
CA SER A 102 1.98 6.43 -0.99
C SER A 102 1.66 7.49 0.07
N ASN A 103 0.37 7.82 0.17
CA ASN A 103 -0.15 8.41 1.40
C ASN A 103 0.01 7.43 2.58
N SER A 104 -0.02 7.99 3.79
CA SER A 104 0.01 7.24 5.04
C SER A 104 -1.32 6.55 5.33
N VAL A 105 -1.27 5.32 5.83
CA VAL A 105 -2.44 4.51 6.18
C VAL A 105 -2.22 3.76 7.49
N ALA A 106 -3.23 3.78 8.36
CA ALA A 106 -3.23 3.02 9.60
C ALA A 106 -3.19 1.50 9.32
N ALA A 107 -2.34 0.78 10.07
CA ALA A 107 -2.31 -0.67 10.05
C ALA A 107 -3.66 -1.24 10.51
N PRO A 108 -4.14 -2.33 9.89
CA PRO A 108 -5.35 -2.99 10.32
C PRO A 108 -5.16 -3.48 11.77
N VAL A 109 -6.11 -3.12 12.63
CA VAL A 109 -6.23 -3.64 14.00
C VAL A 109 -7.22 -4.79 13.94
N PRO A 110 -6.87 -6.01 14.39
CA PRO A 110 -7.86 -7.06 14.55
C PRO A 110 -8.91 -6.57 15.54
N ALA A 111 -10.19 -6.67 15.19
CA ALA A 111 -11.24 -6.48 16.18
C ALA A 111 -10.97 -7.45 17.34
N PRO A 112 -11.12 -7.02 18.61
CA PRO A 112 -11.07 -7.97 19.71
C PRO A 112 -12.05 -9.08 19.38
N ALA A 113 -11.56 -10.33 19.40
CA ALA A 113 -12.43 -11.48 19.33
C ALA A 113 -13.56 -11.25 20.34
N PRO A 114 -14.84 -11.45 19.99
CA PRO A 114 -15.90 -11.31 20.97
C PRO A 114 -15.53 -12.22 22.13
N GLU A 115 -15.16 -11.59 23.25
CA GLU A 115 -15.00 -12.28 24.52
C GLU A 115 -16.27 -13.08 24.71
N THR A 116 -16.13 -14.33 25.13
CA THR A 116 -17.20 -15.25 25.49
C THR A 116 -18.34 -14.55 26.25
N SER A 117 -19.32 -13.99 25.54
CA SER A 117 -20.63 -13.67 26.10
C SER A 117 -21.50 -14.89 25.83
N SER A 118 -21.60 -15.74 26.84
CA SER A 118 -22.76 -16.61 27.01
C SER A 118 -24.02 -15.79 26.71
N GLY A 119 -24.78 -16.21 25.69
CA GLY A 119 -26.17 -15.82 25.46
C GLY A 119 -26.45 -14.36 25.11
N TYR A 120 -26.44 -14.03 23.83
CA TYR A 120 -27.44 -13.11 23.27
C TYR A 120 -28.08 -13.75 22.04
N SER A 121 -29.10 -14.56 22.31
CA SER A 121 -30.07 -14.98 21.31
C SER A 121 -30.87 -13.74 20.91
N SER A 122 -30.78 -13.32 19.65
CA SER A 122 -31.69 -12.31 19.08
C SER A 122 -33.09 -12.91 18.99
N ALA A 123 -33.90 -12.68 20.02
CA ALA A 123 -35.31 -13.09 20.07
C ALA A 123 -36.29 -11.89 20.17
N GLU A 124 -35.87 -10.68 19.80
CA GLU A 124 -36.73 -9.48 19.95
C GLU A 124 -37.27 -8.90 18.63
N PHE A 125 -37.43 -9.72 17.58
CA PHE A 125 -38.05 -9.30 16.31
C PHE A 125 -39.45 -9.90 16.04
N PHE A 126 -40.21 -10.25 17.07
CA PHE A 126 -41.66 -10.49 16.92
C PHE A 126 -42.46 -9.92 18.08
N ARG A 127 -42.86 -8.65 17.97
CA ARG A 127 -44.15 -8.20 18.49
C ARG A 127 -45.06 -7.89 17.31
N LYS A 128 -45.96 -8.82 17.00
CA LYS A 128 -47.21 -8.49 16.31
C LYS A 128 -48.20 -8.07 17.39
N GLU A 129 -48.60 -6.80 17.39
CA GLU A 129 -49.75 -6.33 18.15
C GLU A 129 -51.04 -6.93 17.60
N PRO A 130 -52.00 -7.31 18.45
CA PRO A 130 -53.34 -7.70 18.01
C PRO A 130 -54.24 -6.46 17.87
N VAL A 131 -54.93 -6.36 16.73
CA VAL A 131 -56.24 -5.71 16.62
C VAL A 131 -57.18 -6.71 15.97
#